data_AF-A0A1V6MMQ0-F1
#
_entry.id   AF-A0A1V6MMQ0-F1
#
_cell.length_a   1.000
_cell.length_b   1.000
_cell.length_c   1.000
_cell.angle_alpha   90.00
_cell.angle_beta   90.00
_cell.angle_gamma   90.00
#
_symmetry.space_group_name_H-M   'P 1'
#
loop_
_entity.id
_entity.type
_entity.pdbx_description
1 polymer ?
#
loop_
_entity_poly.entity_id
_entity_poly.type
_entity_poly.pdbx_seq_one_letter_code
_entity_poly.pdbx_strand_id
1 'polypeptide(L)'
;MDEHDEWGTTMTGVDPDRLDDQQLMKELETIHRTRHDTLLHGSNDALRAHNDRMAKLEGEYLRRNPRRFVSPGRTRDGARERTGHADGTDRPGTPVGKWGPGTPNGPGRA
;
A
#
# COMPACT_ATOMS: atom_id res chain seq x y z
N MET A 1 -18.64 -10.14 25.24
CA MET A 1 -18.63 -8.68 25.03
C MET A 1 -17.83 -8.50 23.78
N ASP A 2 -18.50 -8.67 22.65
CA ASP A 2 -17.89 -8.66 21.33
C ASP A 2 -18.09 -7.25 20.79
N GLU A 3 -17.22 -6.34 21.23
CA GLU A 3 -17.21 -4.93 20.87
C GLU A 3 -16.70 -4.69 19.43
N HIS A 4 -16.64 -5.74 18.60
CA HIS A 4 -16.04 -5.71 17.27
C HIS A 4 -17.07 -5.66 16.12
N ASP A 5 -18.37 -5.74 16.40
CA ASP A 5 -19.42 -5.75 15.37
C ASP A 5 -20.08 -4.37 15.11
N GLU A 6 -19.76 -3.33 15.89
CA GLU A 6 -20.37 -1.99 15.73
C GLU A 6 -19.67 -1.07 14.69
N TRP A 7 -18.63 -1.54 14.01
CA TRP A 7 -17.99 -0.79 12.90
C TRP A 7 -18.33 -1.31 11.50
N GLY A 8 -19.08 -2.42 11.38
CA GLY A 8 -19.45 -3.00 10.08
C GLY A 8 -20.58 -2.26 9.35
N THR A 9 -21.44 -1.53 10.07
CA THR A 9 -22.69 -0.95 9.52
C THR A 9 -22.51 0.45 8.90
N THR A 10 -21.34 1.08 9.05
CA THR A 10 -21.01 2.39 8.43
C THR A 10 -20.27 2.28 7.10
N MET A 11 -19.97 1.06 6.61
CA MET A 11 -19.26 0.82 5.33
C MET A 11 -20.03 1.29 4.09
N THR A 12 -21.34 1.50 4.18
CA THR A 12 -22.12 2.22 3.16
C THR A 12 -21.96 3.73 3.36
N GLY A 13 -20.74 4.19 3.63
CA GLY A 13 -20.45 5.59 3.87
C GLY A 13 -20.74 6.43 2.63
N VAL A 14 -21.10 7.68 2.88
CA VAL A 14 -21.51 8.71 1.91
C VAL A 14 -20.67 8.66 0.63
N ASP A 15 -21.34 8.89 -0.51
CA ASP A 15 -20.69 8.99 -1.82
C ASP A 15 -19.52 9.99 -1.76
N PRO A 16 -18.30 9.62 -2.21
CA PRO A 16 -17.14 10.51 -2.25
C PRO A 16 -17.45 11.88 -2.86
N ASP A 17 -18.31 11.93 -3.88
CA ASP A 17 -18.69 13.17 -4.58
C ASP A 17 -19.46 14.14 -3.68
N ARG A 18 -20.01 13.66 -2.56
CA ARG A 18 -20.78 14.42 -1.59
C ARG A 18 -19.99 14.79 -0.33
N LEU A 19 -18.76 14.29 -0.19
CA LEU A 19 -17.90 14.62 0.95
C LEU A 19 -17.28 16.01 0.76
N ASP A 20 -17.25 16.83 1.81
CA ASP A 20 -16.37 18.00 1.80
C ASP A 20 -14.88 17.58 1.90
N ASP A 21 -13.95 18.50 1.68
CA ASP A 21 -12.52 18.17 1.66
C ASP A 21 -12.01 17.63 3.00
N GLN A 22 -12.52 18.16 4.12
CA GLN A 22 -12.10 17.72 5.45
C GLN A 22 -12.61 16.30 5.74
N GLN A 23 -13.85 16.02 5.36
CA GLN A 23 -14.45 14.69 5.46
C GLN A 23 -13.72 13.69 4.56
N LEU A 24 -13.42 14.07 3.32
CA LEU A 24 -12.68 13.21 2.38
C LEU A 24 -11.31 12.84 2.94
N MET A 25 -10.58 13.80 3.51
CA MET A 25 -9.27 13.54 4.12
C MET A 25 -9.38 12.60 5.33
N LYS A 26 -10.41 12.78 6.17
CA LYS A 26 -10.66 11.91 7.33
C LYS A 26 -11.03 10.48 6.93
N GLU A 27 -11.86 10.33 5.90
CA GLU A 27 -12.25 9.03 5.35
C GLU A 27 -11.05 8.32 4.71
N LEU A 28 -10.19 9.04 3.98
CA LEU A 28 -8.94 8.51 3.43
C LEU A 28 -7.98 8.01 4.52
N GLU A 29 -7.78 8.79 5.58
CA GLU A 29 -6.96 8.36 6.70
C GLU A 29 -7.52 7.08 7.34
N THR A 30 -8.83 7.05 7.57
CA THR A 30 -9.50 5.93 8.23
C THR A 30 -9.41 4.65 7.38
N ILE A 31 -9.70 4.73 6.08
CA ILE A 31 -9.68 3.57 5.19
C ILE A 31 -8.26 3.03 4.98
N HIS A 32 -7.24 3.90 4.97
CA HIS A 32 -5.85 3.45 4.89
C HIS A 32 -5.40 2.78 6.19
N ARG A 33 -5.83 3.30 7.35
CA ARG A 33 -5.50 2.72 8.66
C ARG A 33 -6.03 1.29 8.81
N THR A 34 -7.26 1.02 8.36
CA THR A 34 -7.91 -0.29 8.54
C THR A 34 -7.62 -1.28 7.41
N ARG A 35 -6.86 -0.87 6.37
CA ARG A 35 -6.53 -1.72 5.22
C ARG A 35 -5.83 -3.01 5.61
N HIS A 36 -4.83 -2.93 6.49
CA HIS A 36 -4.03 -4.09 6.86
C HIS A 36 -4.86 -5.10 7.65
N ASP A 37 -5.69 -4.61 8.58
CA ASP A 37 -6.59 -5.45 9.37
C ASP A 37 -7.63 -6.13 8.48
N THR A 38 -8.26 -5.39 7.56
CA THR A 38 -9.22 -5.95 6.58
C THR A 38 -8.57 -6.99 5.66
N LEU A 39 -7.30 -6.79 5.29
CA LEU A 39 -6.54 -7.73 4.46
C LEU A 39 -6.27 -9.06 5.19
N LEU A 40 -5.96 -9.01 6.49
CA LEU A 40 -5.59 -10.21 7.25
C LEU A 40 -6.80 -10.95 7.82
N HIS A 41 -7.83 -10.23 8.24
CA HIS A 41 -8.92 -10.78 9.05
C HIS A 41 -10.30 -10.63 8.41
N GLY A 42 -10.41 -9.83 7.33
CA GLY A 42 -11.67 -9.62 6.63
C GLY A 42 -12.07 -10.81 5.75
N SER A 43 -13.38 -10.98 5.55
CA SER A 43 -13.89 -11.90 4.54
C SER A 43 -13.54 -11.41 3.12
N ASN A 44 -13.62 -12.30 2.12
CA ASN A 44 -13.38 -11.91 0.72
C ASN A 44 -14.32 -10.80 0.24
N ASP A 45 -15.58 -10.81 0.69
CA ASP A 45 -16.56 -9.79 0.34
C ASP A 45 -16.26 -8.45 1.04
N ALA A 46 -15.86 -8.50 2.32
CA ALA A 46 -15.43 -7.32 3.05
C ALA A 46 -14.18 -6.68 2.41
N LEU A 47 -13.20 -7.50 2.01
CA LEU A 47 -12.01 -7.03 1.32
C LEU A 47 -12.33 -6.39 -0.04
N ARG A 48 -13.26 -6.98 -0.79
CA ARG A 48 -13.72 -6.42 -2.08
C ARG A 48 -14.37 -5.06 -1.88
N ALA A 49 -15.34 -4.97 -0.96
CA ALA A 49 -16.03 -3.72 -0.67
C ALA A 49 -15.06 -2.63 -0.17
N HIS A 50 -14.08 -3.01 0.65
CA HIS A 50 -13.03 -2.11 1.13
C HIS A 50 -12.15 -1.58 -0.02
N ASN A 51 -11.70 -2.45 -0.93
CA ASN A 51 -10.91 -2.06 -2.10
C ASN A 51 -11.70 -1.10 -3.02
N ASP A 52 -12.97 -1.40 -3.28
CA ASP A 52 -13.82 -0.56 -4.12
C ASP A 52 -14.03 0.83 -3.49
N ARG A 53 -14.25 0.89 -2.18
CA ARG A 53 -14.39 2.15 -1.44
C ARG A 53 -13.09 2.96 -1.45
N MET A 54 -11.94 2.30 -1.25
CA MET A 54 -10.62 2.92 -1.30
C MET A 54 -10.35 3.55 -2.67
N ALA A 55 -10.61 2.81 -3.74
CA ALA A 55 -10.42 3.31 -5.10
C ALA A 55 -11.29 4.54 -5.39
N LYS A 56 -12.54 4.55 -4.92
CA LYS A 56 -13.45 5.70 -5.07
C LYS A 56 -12.97 6.95 -4.33
N LEU A 57 -12.55 6.82 -3.07
CA LEU A 57 -12.04 7.96 -2.28
C LEU A 57 -10.72 8.50 -2.85
N GLU A 58 -9.80 7.62 -3.25
CA GLU A 58 -8.54 8.02 -3.88
C GLU A 58 -8.76 8.70 -5.22
N GLY A 59 -9.67 8.18 -6.04
CA GLY A 59 -10.08 8.78 -7.30
C GLY A 59 -10.64 10.18 -7.12
N GLU A 60 -11.48 10.38 -6.10
CA GLU A 60 -12.03 11.69 -5.81
C GLU A 60 -10.96 12.68 -5.36
N TYR A 61 -10.06 12.26 -4.47
CA TYR A 61 -8.96 13.10 -4.06
C TYR A 61 -8.06 13.52 -5.23
N LEU A 62 -7.75 12.60 -6.16
CA LEU A 62 -6.98 12.91 -7.36
C LEU A 62 -7.73 13.87 -8.30
N ARG A 63 -9.05 13.72 -8.45
CA ARG A 63 -9.89 14.60 -9.25
C ARG A 63 -9.88 16.04 -8.71
N ARG A 64 -9.94 16.21 -7.39
CA ARG A 64 -9.86 17.53 -6.73
C ARG A 64 -8.44 18.11 -6.69
N ASN A 65 -7.41 17.26 -6.76
CA ASN A 65 -6.01 17.65 -6.57
C ASN A 65 -5.13 17.31 -7.80
N PRO A 66 -5.41 17.86 -9.00
CA PRO A 66 -4.66 17.53 -10.21
C PRO A 66 -3.18 17.98 -10.15
N ARG A 67 -2.85 18.95 -9.28
CA ARG A 67 -1.49 19.49 -9.09
C ARG A 67 -0.81 18.96 -7.82
N ARG A 68 -1.25 17.81 -7.31
CA ARG A 68 -0.67 17.23 -6.09
C ARG A 68 0.85 17.08 -6.22
N PHE A 69 1.56 17.45 -5.16
CA PHE A 69 3.00 17.24 -5.10
C PHE A 69 3.31 15.73 -5.09
N VAL A 70 4.13 15.29 -6.04
CA VAL A 70 4.68 13.94 -6.08
C VAL A 70 6.14 14.04 -5.65
N SER A 71 6.49 13.38 -4.55
CA SER A 71 7.88 13.34 -4.10
C SER A 71 8.75 12.65 -5.17
N PRO A 72 9.79 13.31 -5.71
CA PRO A 72 10.65 12.73 -6.74
C PRO A 72 11.25 11.38 -6.31
N GLY A 73 11.57 11.23 -5.02
CA GLY A 73 12.11 9.97 -4.48
C GLY A 73 11.13 8.79 -4.49
N ARG A 74 9.83 9.04 -4.72
CA ARG A 74 8.76 8.05 -4.85
C ARG A 74 8.39 7.78 -6.33
N THR A 75 9.07 8.40 -7.29
CA THR A 75 8.93 8.08 -8.71
C THR A 75 9.96 7.06 -9.15
N ARG A 76 9.69 6.36 -10.26
CA ARG A 76 10.66 5.46 -10.87
C ARG A 76 11.92 6.20 -11.33
N ASP A 77 11.74 7.40 -11.85
CA ASP A 77 12.85 8.20 -12.39
C ASP A 77 13.75 8.70 -11.26
N GLY A 78 13.17 9.19 -10.15
CA GLY A 78 13.96 9.55 -8.97
C GLY A 78 14.60 8.35 -8.26
N ALA A 79 14.06 7.13 -8.42
CA ALA A 79 14.75 5.91 -7.98
C ALA A 79 15.98 5.61 -8.84
N ARG A 80 15.88 5.80 -10.16
CA ARG A 80 16.98 5.62 -11.13
C ARG A 80 18.10 6.65 -10.95
N GLU A 81 17.75 7.90 -10.69
CA GLU A 81 18.72 8.97 -10.40
C GLU A 81 19.56 8.63 -9.15
N ARG A 82 18.93 8.09 -8.08
CA ARG A 82 19.68 7.67 -6.88
C ARG A 82 20.61 6.49 -7.12
N THR A 83 20.21 5.52 -7.93
CA THR A 83 21.08 4.37 -8.26
C THR A 83 22.22 4.77 -9.20
N GLY A 84 21.96 5.65 -10.17
CA GLY A 84 22.98 6.16 -11.08
C GLY A 84 24.01 7.07 -10.39
N HIS A 85 23.62 7.75 -9.31
CA HIS A 85 24.53 8.56 -8.50
C HIS A 85 25.34 7.75 -7.47
N ALA A 86 24.92 6.53 -7.15
CA ALA A 86 25.59 5.63 -6.22
C ALA A 86 26.69 4.76 -6.88
N ASP A 87 26.82 4.79 -8.20
CA ASP A 87 27.79 3.99 -8.98
C ASP A 87 29.14 4.71 -9.20
N GLY A 88 29.30 5.93 -8.69
CA GLY A 88 30.51 6.75 -8.87
C GLY A 88 31.54 6.70 -7.74
N THR A 89 31.27 6.03 -6.63
CA THR A 89 32.19 5.98 -5.47
C THR A 89 32.27 4.58 -4.86
N ASP A 90 33.32 3.87 -5.29
CA ASP A 90 34.17 2.96 -4.52
C ASP A 90 33.59 2.43 -3.19
N ARG A 91 33.00 1.23 -3.21
CA ARG A 91 32.73 0.45 -1.99
C ARG A 91 33.07 -1.03 -2.18
N PRO A 92 33.94 -1.62 -1.34
CA PRO A 92 34.18 -3.05 -1.30
C PRO A 92 33.09 -3.78 -0.50
N GLY A 93 32.63 -4.92 -1.03
CA GLY A 93 31.91 -5.96 -0.26
C GLY A 93 30.40 -6.04 -0.51
N THR A 94 29.99 -6.84 -1.48
CA THR A 94 28.61 -7.27 -1.70
C THR A 94 28.07 -8.05 -0.49
N PRO A 95 26.95 -7.65 0.17
CA PRO A 95 26.26 -8.54 1.09
C PRO A 95 25.45 -9.56 0.28
N VAL A 96 25.81 -10.84 0.42
CA VAL A 96 25.07 -11.96 -0.16
C VAL A 96 23.62 -11.91 0.34
N GLY A 97 22.69 -11.70 -0.59
CA GLY A 97 21.27 -11.66 -0.29
C GLY A 97 20.78 -13.06 0.11
N LYS A 98 20.14 -13.13 1.27
CA LYS A 98 19.36 -14.24 1.89
C LYS A 98 18.27 -14.91 1.03
N TRP A 99 18.23 -14.66 -0.27
CA TRP A 99 17.30 -15.24 -1.23
C TRP A 99 18.07 -15.70 -2.48
N GLY A 100 19.07 -16.55 -2.29
CA GLY A 100 19.77 -17.25 -3.37
C GLY A 100 19.04 -18.55 -3.74
N PRO A 101 19.15 -19.03 -5.00
CA PRO A 101 18.47 -20.25 -5.44
C PRO A 101 18.93 -21.46 -4.61
N GLY A 102 17.96 -22.23 -4.12
CA GLY A 102 18.19 -23.39 -3.26
C GLY A 102 19.17 -24.38 -3.86
N THR A 103 20.20 -24.72 -3.09
CA THR A 103 21.13 -25.80 -3.41
C THR A 103 20.39 -27.14 -3.38
N PRO A 104 20.34 -27.93 -4.46
CA PRO A 104 19.80 -29.27 -4.41
C PRO A 104 20.76 -30.22 -3.67
N ASN A 105 20.18 -31.02 -2.78
CA ASN A 105 20.81 -32.07 -2.00
C ASN A 105 21.22 -33.28 -2.88
N GLY A 106 22.34 -33.94 -2.53
CA GLY A 106 22.75 -35.28 -3.00
C GLY A 106 24.20 -35.36 -3.49
N PRO A 107 24.98 -36.41 -3.17
CA PRO A 107 24.57 -37.79 -3.45
C PRO A 107 24.82 -38.82 -2.34
N GLY A 108 24.05 -39.91 -2.41
CA GLY A 108 24.23 -41.11 -1.61
C GLY A 108 25.55 -41.82 -1.85
N ARG A 109 25.93 -42.65 -0.87
CA ARG A 109 26.91 -43.71 -1.05
C ARG A 109 26.30 -45.01 -0.53
N ALA A 110 26.49 -46.03 -1.36
CA ALA A 110 26.11 -47.42 -1.19
C ALA A 110 26.78 -48.08 0.02
#